data_AF-A0AAN5WZ57-F1
#
_entry.id   AF-A0AAN5WZ57-F1
#
_cell.length_a   1.000
_cell.length_b   1.000
_cell.length_c   1.000
_cell.angle_alpha   90.00
_cell.angle_beta   90.00
_cell.angle_gamma   90.00
#
_symmetry.space_group_name_H-M   'P 1'
#
loop_
_entity.id
_entity.type
_entity.pdbx_description
1 polymer ?
#
loop_
_entity_poly.entity_id
_entity_poly.type
_entity_poly.pdbx_seq_one_letter_code
_entity_poly.pdbx_strand_id
1 'polypeptide(L)' 'MKPSLLNLLLRGGMSYRDISEELGIKKHRVQWFVLELERRGWIEVKRQIICLFDGTTSNAINQYRRGKL' A
#
# COMPACT_ATOMS: atom_id res chain seq x y z
N MET A 1 3.18 18.73 -10.05
CA MET A 1 4.09 18.00 -9.14
C MET A 1 3.66 16.54 -9.13
N LYS A 2 4.57 15.56 -9.31
CA LYS A 2 4.20 14.14 -9.16
C LYS A 2 3.84 13.87 -7.70
N PRO A 3 2.73 13.18 -7.39
CA PRO A 3 2.43 12.81 -6.02
C PRO A 3 3.54 11.91 -5.48
N SER A 4 4.01 12.17 -4.26
CA SER A 4 4.98 11.28 -3.60
C SER A 4 4.28 9.97 -3.23
N LEU A 5 5.05 8.87 -3.20
CA LEU A 5 4.52 7.56 -2.81
C LEU A 5 3.84 7.60 -1.43
N LEU A 6 4.39 8.36 -0.48
CA LEU A 6 3.76 8.58 0.82
C LEU A 6 2.39 9.28 0.72
N ASN A 7 2.24 10.29 -0.14
CA ASN A 7 0.96 10.98 -0.33
C ASN A 7 -0.10 10.06 -0.95
N LEU A 8 0.28 9.18 -1.89
CA LEU A 8 -0.64 8.20 -2.48
C LEU A 8 -1.07 7.16 -1.44
N LEU A 9 -0.15 6.70 -0.59
CA LEU A 9 -0.47 5.79 0.51
C LEU A 9 -1.44 6.46 1.49
N LEU A 10 -1.15 7.68 1.96
CA LEU A 10 -1.99 8.39 2.92
C LEU A 10 -3.37 8.79 2.36
N ARG A 11 -3.50 9.00 1.05
CA ARG A 11 -4.80 9.19 0.40
C ARG A 11 -5.70 7.95 0.52
N GLY A 12 -5.09 6.76 0.63
CA GLY A 12 -5.79 5.49 0.69
C GLY A 12 -6.52 5.17 -0.62
N GLY A 13 -7.29 4.07 -0.63
CA GLY A 13 -8.13 3.73 -1.78
C GLY A 13 -7.42 3.06 -2.95
N MET A 14 -6.10 2.85 -2.87
CA MET A 14 -5.29 2.27 -3.94
C MET A 14 -4.56 1.00 -3.48
N SER A 15 -4.59 -0.03 -4.34
CA SER A 15 -3.76 -1.22 -4.18
C SER A 15 -2.29 -0.92 -4.53
N TYR A 16 -1.38 -1.84 -4.19
CA TYR A 16 0.02 -1.71 -4.62
C TYR A 16 0.18 -1.69 -6.14
N ARG A 17 -0.76 -2.28 -6.88
CA ARG A 17 -0.75 -2.27 -8.35
C ARG A 17 -1.08 -0.87 -8.87
N ASP A 18 -2.15 -0.27 -8.38
CA ASP A 18 -2.58 1.07 -8.80
C ASP A 18 -1.48 2.10 -8.52
N ILE A 19 -0.87 2.03 -7.34
CA ILE A 19 0.27 2.87 -6.97
C ILE A 19 1.48 2.64 -7.89
N SER A 20 1.71 1.40 -8.29
CA SER A 20 2.81 1.05 -9.19
C SER A 20 2.62 1.62 -10.60
N GLU A 21 1.38 1.61 -11.09
CA GLU A 21 0.98 2.15 -12.40
C GLU A 21 1.04 3.68 -12.38
N GLU A 22 0.49 4.32 -11.34
CA GLU A 22 0.49 5.80 -11.16
C GLU A 22 1.92 6.38 -11.08
N LEU A 23 2.82 5.69 -10.39
CA LEU A 23 4.20 6.16 -10.20
C LEU A 23 5.18 5.65 -11.28
N GLY A 24 4.75 4.71 -12.13
CA GLY A 24 5.63 4.06 -13.11
C GLY A 24 6.76 3.25 -12.48
N ILE A 25 6.55 2.67 -11.29
CA ILE A 25 7.53 1.84 -10.59
C ILE A 25 7.06 0.39 -10.48
N LYS A 26 7.98 -0.56 -10.31
CA LYS A 26 7.59 -1.97 -10.15
C LYS A 26 6.87 -2.18 -8.81
N LYS A 27 5.79 -2.97 -8.81
CA LYS A 27 5.00 -3.35 -7.61
C LYS A 27 5.86 -3.78 -6.42
N HIS A 28 6.90 -4.58 -6.63
CA HIS A 28 7.78 -5.03 -5.54
C HIS A 28 8.52 -3.86 -4.85
N ARG A 29 8.83 -2.77 -5.57
CA ARG A 29 9.42 -1.57 -4.96
C ARG A 29 8.41 -0.82 -4.11
N VAL A 30 7.16 -0.74 -4.56
CA VAL A 30 6.05 -0.18 -3.75
C VAL A 30 5.94 -0.97 -2.44
N GLN A 31 5.90 -2.30 -2.55
CA GLN A 31 5.80 -3.18 -1.38
C GLN A 31 7.00 -3.01 -0.43
N TRP A 32 8.23 -2.98 -0.95
CA TRP A 32 9.42 -2.75 -0.14
C TRP A 32 9.38 -1.40 0.59
N PHE A 33 8.97 -0.34 -0.09
CA PHE A 33 8.89 1.00 0.49
C PHE A 33 7.83 1.09 1.59
N VAL A 34 6.66 0.48 1.36
CA VAL A 34 5.58 0.40 2.36
C VAL A 34 6.06 -0.33 3.62
N LEU A 35 6.75 -1.46 3.46
CA LEU A 35 7.32 -2.22 4.58
C LEU A 35 8.36 -1.40 5.35
N GLU A 36 9.22 -0.65 4.67
CA GLU A 36 10.22 0.20 5.32
C GLU A 36 9.57 1.35 6.11
N LEU A 37 8.49 1.95 5.58
CA LEU A 37 7.71 2.97 6.29
C LEU A 37 6.98 2.42 7.52
N GLU A 38 6.39 1.23 7.38
CA GLU A 38 5.73 0.52 8.48
C GLU A 38 6.74 0.14 9.58
N ARG A 39 7.91 -0.38 9.19
CA ARG A 39 9.02 -0.72 10.11
C ARG A 39 9.51 0.50 10.90
N ARG A 40 9.49 1.68 10.29
CA ARG A 40 9.84 2.96 10.93
C ARG A 40 8.70 3.57 11.75
N GLY A 41 7.51 2.97 11.73
CA GLY A 41 6.33 3.49 12.43
C GLY A 41 5.69 4.72 11.77
N TRP A 42 6.06 5.05 10.52
CA TRP A 42 5.57 6.24 9.83
C TRP A 42 4.15 6.05 9.29
N ILE A 43 3.82 4.81 8.93
CA ILE A 43 2.48 4.41 8.49
C ILE A 43 2.09 3.11 9.19
N GLU A 44 0.79 2.92 9.35
CA GLU A 44 0.20 1.65 9.76
C GLU A 44 -0.60 1.10 8.57
N VAL A 45 -0.31 -0.14 8.17
CA VAL A 45 -0.94 -0.77 7.00
C VAL A 45 -1.96 -1.80 7.47
N LYS A 46 -3.24 -1.44 7.40
CA LYS A 46 -4.33 -2.40 7.63
C LYS A 46 -4.57 -3.19 6.34
N ARG A 47 -3.93 -4.35 6.28
CA ARG A 47 -4.07 -5.31 5.17
C ARG A 47 -5.45 -5.97 5.24
N GLN A 48 -6.20 -5.89 4.16
CA GLN A 48 -7.46 -6.63 4.00
C GLN A 48 -7.20 -7.85 3.12
N ILE A 49 -7.24 -9.03 3.71
CA ILE A 49 -7.17 -10.29 2.99
C ILE A 49 -8.61 -10.75 2.79
N ILE A 50 -9.05 -10.82 1.53
CA ILE A 50 -10.34 -11.44 1.18
C ILE A 50 -10.02 -12.87 0.76
N CYS A 51 -10.53 -13.84 1.52
CA CYS A 51 -10.55 -15.23 1.10
C CYS A 51 -11.73 -15.43 0.15
N LEU A 52 -11.44 -15.73 -1.11
CA LEU A 52 -12.44 -16.07 -2.11
C LEU A 52 -12.86 -17.54 -1.93
N PHE A 53 -14.07 -17.86 -2.41
CA PHE A 53 -14.67 -19.18 -2.23
C PHE A 53 -13.89 -20.30 -2.93
N ASP A 54 -13.07 -19.95 -3.93
CA ASP A 54 -12.15 -20.83 -4.64
C ASP A 54 -10.83 -21.11 -3.88
N GLY A 55 -10.71 -20.61 -2.64
CA GLY A 55 -9.51 -20.74 -1.82
C GLY A 55 -8.39 -19.76 -2.19
N THR A 56 -8.59 -18.89 -3.18
CA THR A 56 -7.62 -17.85 -3.50
C THR A 56 -7.74 -16.68 -2.53
N THR A 57 -6.62 -16.02 -2.25
CA THR A 57 -6.59 -14.80 -1.45
C THR A 57 -6.45 -13.60 -2.37
N SER A 58 -7.43 -12.70 -2.33
CA SER A 58 -7.32 -11.41 -2.98
C SER A 58 -6.85 -10.38 -1.96
N ASN A 59 -5.80 -9.63 -2.33
CA ASN A 59 -5.38 -8.47 -1.57
C ASN A 59 -6.38 -7.35 -1.88
N ALA A 60 -7.34 -7.14 -0.98
CA ALA A 60 -8.22 -5.99 -1.09
C ALA A 60 -7.42 -4.69 -0.95
N ILE A 61 -8.06 -3.56 -1.22
CA ILE A 61 -7.47 -2.23 -1.07
C ILE A 61 -6.94 -2.09 0.37
N ASN A 62 -5.63 -1.93 0.50
CA ASN A 62 -4.99 -1.67 1.79
C ASN A 62 -5.43 -0.31 2.30
N GLN A 63 -5.76 -0.23 3.59
CA GLN A 63 -5.97 1.04 4.25
C GLN A 63 -4.67 1.44 4.93
N TYR A 64 -4.20 2.66 4.66
CA TYR A 64 -3.00 3.21 5.27
C TYR A 64 -3.41 4.30 6.24
N ARG A 65 -2.86 4.27 7.45
CA ARG A 65 -2.99 5.34 8.44
C ARG A 65 -1.62 5.95 8.69
N ARG A 66 -1.60 7.22 9.08
CA ARG A 66 -0.37 7.87 9.56
C ARG A 66 -0.01 7.26 10.91
N GLY A 67 1.21 6.76 11.04
CA GLY A 67 1.73 6.27 12.32
C GLY A 67 2.19 7.40 13.24
N LYS A 68 2.65 7.07 14.45
CA LYS A 68 3.21 8.05 15.39
C LYS A 68 4.57 8.51 14.86
N LEU A 69 4.68 9.80 14.58
CA LEU A 69 5.95 10.49 14.33
C LEU A 69 6.74 10.64 15.62
#